data_AF-A0A968FTM3-F1
#
_entry.id   AF-A0A968FTM3-F1
#
_cell.length_a   1.000
_cell.length_b   1.000
_cell.length_c   1.000
_cell.angle_alpha   90.00
_cell.angle_beta   90.00
_cell.angle_gamma   90.00
#
_symmetry.space_group_name_H-M   'P 1'
#
loop_
_entity.id
_entity.type
_entity.pdbx_description
1 polymer ?
#
loop_
_entity_poly.entity_id
_entity_poly.type
_entity_poly.pdbx_seq_one_letter_code
_entity_poly.pdbx_strand_id
1 'polypeptide(L)' 'HAIRSPIDRRAIRAKPGDLIWLEPGVYIKDYVGCMIRMVFLGNPPKEITDAFNTTLEAYHRLIDEIEPGKTSH' A
#
# COMPACT_ATOMS: atom_id res chain seq x y z
N HIS A 1 5.51 13.02 4.70
CA HIS A 1 5.49 12.24 5.95
C HIS A 1 5.87 13.13 7.13
N ALA A 2 4.92 13.61 7.93
CA ALA A 2 5.25 14.36 9.13
C ALA A 2 5.83 13.41 10.19
N ILE A 3 7.00 13.73 10.74
CA ILE A 3 7.57 13.01 11.88
C ILE A 3 6.71 13.37 13.11
N ARG A 4 5.74 12.50 13.43
CA ARG A 4 4.88 12.62 14.61
C ARG A 4 5.56 11.96 15.81
N SER A 5 5.43 12.57 16.99
CA SER A 5 5.98 12.00 18.21
C SER A 5 5.27 10.68 18.58
N PRO A 6 5.89 9.80 19.38
CA PRO A 6 5.23 8.58 19.88
C PRO A 6 3.91 8.86 20.63
N ILE A 7 3.78 10.05 21.23
CA ILE A 7 2.57 10.51 21.93
C ILE A 7 1.46 10.83 20.92
N ASP A 8 1.81 11.55 19.84
CA ASP A 8 0.86 11.88 18.76
C ASP A 8 0.33 10.62 18.05
N ARG A 9 1.16 9.57 17.97
CA ARG A 9 0.76 8.25 17.42
C ARG A 9 -0.21 7.51 18.33
N ARG A 10 -0.20 7.74 19.64
CA ARG A 10 -1.09 7.07 20.60
C ARG A 10 -2.52 7.61 20.60
N ALA A 11 -2.74 8.83 20.13
CA ALA A 11 -4.05 9.48 20.20
C ALA A 11 -5.02 9.05 19.09
N ILE A 12 -4.52 8.60 17.93
CA ILE A 12 -5.37 8.27 16.78
C ILE A 12 -5.63 6.77 16.76
N ARG A 13 -6.89 6.38 16.94
CA ARG A 13 -7.36 5.01 16.78
C ARG A 13 -8.00 4.88 15.41
N ALA A 14 -7.65 3.82 14.71
CA ALA A 14 -8.35 3.43 13.51
C ALA A 14 -9.83 3.16 13.83
N LYS A 15 -10.73 3.64 12.99
CA LYS A 15 -12.18 3.53 13.17
C LYS A 15 -12.86 3.02 11.89
N PRO A 16 -14.09 2.49 11.98
CA PRO A 16 -14.86 2.16 10.79
C PRO A 16 -14.94 3.35 9.83
N GLY A 17 -14.76 3.09 8.53
CA GLY A 17 -14.70 4.09 7.47
C GLY A 17 -13.28 4.59 7.13
N ASP A 18 -12.26 4.26 7.93
CA ASP A 18 -10.89 4.64 7.61
C ASP A 18 -10.30 3.76 6.50
N LEU A 19 -9.60 4.39 5.55
CA LEU A 19 -8.69 3.75 4.62
C LEU A 19 -7.26 3.85 5.17
N ILE A 20 -6.60 2.71 5.30
CA ILE A 20 -5.26 2.60 5.89
C ILE A 20 -4.32 1.99 4.86
N TRP A 21 -3.17 2.63 4.67
CA TRP A 21 -2.04 2.07 3.91
C TRP A 21 -1.09 1.38 4.88
N LEU A 22 -0.86 0.09 4.64
CA LEU A 22 0.06 -0.73 5.40
C LEU A 22 1.26 -1.05 4.51
N GLU A 23 2.42 -0.57 4.89
CA GLU A 23 3.69 -0.84 4.22
C GLU A 23 4.67 -1.50 5.20
N PRO A 24 4.51 -2.81 5.48
CA PRO A 24 5.51 -3.54 6.23
C PRO A 24 6.79 -3.69 5.40
N GLY A 25 7.91 -3.39 6.02
CA GLY A 25 9.24 -3.79 5.58
C GLY A 25 9.76 -4.92 6.46
N VAL A 26 10.38 -5.93 5.85
CA VAL A 26 11.09 -7.00 6.56
C VAL A 26 12.54 -7.03 6.11
N TYR A 27 13.43 -7.24 7.06
CA TYR A 27 14.86 -7.42 6.82
C TYR A 27 15.28 -8.79 7.33
N ILE A 28 15.83 -9.62 6.44
CA ILE A 28 16.32 -10.96 6.77
C ILE A 28 17.74 -11.09 6.21
N LYS A 29 18.72 -11.19 7.12
CA LYS A 29 20.16 -11.21 6.81
C LYS A 29 20.60 -9.97 6.04
N ASP A 30 20.66 -10.03 4.72
CA ASP A 30 21.08 -8.99 3.78
C ASP A 30 19.96 -8.64 2.77
N TYR A 31 18.80 -9.31 2.86
CA TYR A 31 17.65 -9.08 2.00
C TYR A 31 16.63 -8.17 2.65
N VAL A 32 16.08 -7.24 1.85
CA VAL A 32 14.96 -6.38 2.22
C VAL A 32 13.74 -6.80 1.39
N GLY A 33 12.62 -7.03 2.06
CA GLY A 33 11.31 -7.18 1.42
C GLY A 33 10.40 -6.04 1.85
N CYS A 34 9.66 -5.48 0.92
CA CYS A 34 8.56 -4.57 1.23
C CYS A 34 7.33 -4.94 0.41
N MET A 35 6.16 -4.61 0.94
CA MET A 35 4.93 -4.63 0.17
C MET A 35 3.97 -3.60 0.73
N ILE A 36 3.15 -3.02 -0.13
CA ILE A 36 2.07 -2.11 0.27
C ILE A 36 0.74 -2.86 0.17
N ARG A 37 -0.12 -2.66 1.16
CA ARG A 37 -1.51 -3.14 1.19
C ARG A 37 -2.43 -2.01 1.61
N MET A 38 -3.62 -1.97 1.04
CA MET A 38 -4.68 -1.08 1.48
C MET A 38 -5.72 -1.87 2.28
N VAL A 39 -6.11 -1.34 3.44
CA VAL A 39 -7.14 -1.91 4.30
C VAL A 39 -8.20 -0.85 4.53
N PHE A 40 -9.44 -1.15 4.16
CA PHE A 40 -10.59 -0.34 4.49
C PHE A 40 -11.32 -0.96 5.68
N LEU A 41 -11.56 -0.18 6.73
CA LEU A 41 -12.27 -0.69 7.92
C LEU A 41 -13.79 -0.62 7.72
N GLY A 42 -14.37 -1.71 7.19
CA GLY A 42 -15.79 -1.81 6.89
C GLY A 42 -16.03 -2.09 5.41
N ASN A 43 -17.16 -1.62 4.87
CA ASN A 43 -17.45 -1.74 3.45
C ASN A 43 -16.88 -0.53 2.67
N PRO A 44 -15.95 -0.72 1.72
CA PRO A 44 -15.38 0.39 0.96
C PRO A 44 -16.44 1.03 0.05
N PRO A 45 -16.49 2.38 -0.02
CA PRO A 45 -17.21 3.09 -1.06
C PRO A 45 -16.76 2.69 -2.46
N LYS A 46 -17.64 2.87 -3.45
CA LYS A 46 -17.38 2.51 -4.84
C LYS A 46 -16.14 3.25 -5.38
N GLU A 47 -15.99 4.52 -5.04
CA GLU A 47 -14.90 5.38 -5.49
C GLU A 47 -13.53 4.86 -5.03
N ILE A 48 -13.44 4.33 -3.80
CA ILE A 48 -12.20 3.71 -3.29
C ILE A 48 -11.91 2.41 -4.03
N THR A 49 -12.94 1.60 -4.28
CA THR A 49 -12.81 0.32 -4.98
C THR A 49 -12.41 0.52 -6.44
N ASP A 50 -13.02 1.50 -7.12
CA ASP A 50 -12.68 1.86 -8.50
C ASP A 50 -11.22 2.34 -8.62
N ALA A 51 -10.78 3.20 -7.70
CA ALA A 51 -9.40 3.69 -7.66
C ALA A 51 -8.40 2.54 -7.39
N PHE A 52 -8.73 1.64 -6.46
CA PHE A 52 -7.92 0.46 -6.18
C PHE A 52 -7.83 -0.47 -7.41
N ASN A 53 -8.95 -0.77 -8.05
CA ASN A 53 -8.99 -1.66 -9.21
C ASN A 53 -8.22 -1.07 -10.40
N THR A 54 -8.33 0.24 -10.64
CA THR A 54 -7.55 0.93 -11.68
C THR A 54 -6.05 0.78 -11.42
N THR A 55 -5.63 0.96 -10.16
CA THR A 55 -4.23 0.79 -9.75
C THR A 55 -3.77 -0.67 -9.90
N LEU A 56 -4.62 -1.62 -9.52
CA LEU A 56 -4.34 -3.05 -9.60
C LEU A 56 -4.22 -3.53 -11.06
N GLU A 57 -5.06 -3.02 -11.96
CA GLU A 57 -4.97 -3.29 -13.38
C GLU A 57 -3.63 -2.79 -13.96
N ALA A 58 -3.22 -1.56 -13.64
CA ALA A 58 -1.92 -1.03 -14.06
C ALA A 58 -0.76 -1.87 -13.52
N TYR A 59 -0.85 -2.34 -12.27
CA TYR A 59 0.15 -3.24 -11.69
C TYR A 59 0.23 -4.58 -12.44
N HIS A 60 -0.90 -5.21 -12.78
CA HIS A 60 -0.90 -6.46 -13.53
C HIS A 60 -0.28 -6.29 -14.92
N ARG A 61 -0.63 -5.21 -15.64
CA ARG A 61 -0.01 -4.90 -16.93
C ARG A 61 1.51 -4.75 -16.82
N LEU A 62 2.01 -4.12 -15.74
CA LEU A 62 3.44 -4.01 -15.49
C LEU A 62 4.08 -5.38 -15.27
N ILE A 63 3.47 -6.24 -14.45
CA ILE A 63 4.00 -7.58 -14.16
C ILE A 63 4.10 -8.42 -15.44
N ASP A 64 3.13 -8.33 -16.34
CA ASP A 64 3.12 -9.06 -17.61
C ASP A 64 4.23 -8.60 -18.58
N GLU A 65 4.67 -7.34 -18.48
CA GLU A 65 5.72 -6.76 -19.32
C GLU A 65 7.14 -6.88 -18.74
N ILE A 66 7.29 -7.20 -17.46
CA ILE A 66 8.61 -7.30 -16.82
C ILE A 66 9.32 -8.58 -17.29
N GLU A 67 10.40 -8.38 -18.05
CA GLU A 67 11.32 -9.43 -18.47
C GLU A 67 12.78 -8.92 -18.52
N PRO A 68 13.78 -9.82 -18.49
CA PRO A 68 15.19 -9.42 -18.59
C PRO A 68 15.47 -8.59 -19.85
N GLY A 69 16.08 -7.42 -19.68
CA GLY A 69 16.46 -6.53 -20.78
C GLY A 69 15.47 -5.42 -21.10
N LYS A 70 14.27 -5.40 -20.49
CA LYS A 70 13.34 -4.26 -20.56
C LYS A 70 13.80 -3.12 -19.66
N THR A 71 13.49 -1.88 -20.06
CA THR A 71 13.75 -0.65 -19.29
C THR A 71 12.47 -0.14 -18.62
N SER A 72 12.62 0.72 -17.62
CA SER A 72 11.52 1.28 -16.82
C SER A 72 10.73 2.42 -17.49
N HIS A 73 10.96 2.69 -18.77
CA HIS A 73 10.40 3.81 -19.54
C HIS A 73 9.66 3.30 -20.77
#